data_AF-A0A848GWT9-F1
#
_entry.id   AF-A0A848GWT9-F1
#
_cell.length_a   1.000
_cell.length_b   1.000
_cell.length_c   1.000
_cell.angle_alpha   90.00
_cell.angle_beta   90.00
_cell.angle_gamma   90.00
#
_symmetry.space_group_name_H-M   'P 1'
#
loop_
_entity.id
_entity.type
_entity.pdbx_description
1 polymer ?
#
loop_
_entity_poly.entity_id
_entity_poly.type
_entity_poly.pdbx_seq_one_letter_code
_entity_poly.pdbx_strand_id
1 'polypeptide(L)'
;MTHSQRHRSPAKLAAWLQKVMARAIAHLPALSSMGGQVHQHASWHAAGLESHLHTLHESLTALEWGARWPGPEEAEARGHLGSRAEQLRASAERAVSGADTFLQRSEVAAGRLGPALLEFVQAFRVLEKVVERCGEWMLELEEGLARSFDAEVSERLSELRSRLALLQAVDRSARNVHALADSLAVTRPKLAEAVQRKVKPSCASLCSRLVLLLQGPLAPDSAVHGVTGARSEAQIWVTQALSLALRMQASQDRLVREAGALRHRCSLLPRAGQDGDRLLPRKGLATAG
;
A
#
# COMPACT_ATOMS: atom_id res chain seq x y z
N MET A 1 28.90 -44.53 -8.77
CA MET A 1 27.92 -44.42 -7.67
C MET A 1 26.73 -43.61 -8.15
N THR A 2 25.71 -44.30 -8.66
CA THR A 2 24.46 -43.71 -9.14
C THR A 2 23.57 -43.41 -7.93
N HIS A 3 23.45 -42.13 -7.55
CA HIS A 3 22.38 -41.75 -6.63
C HIS A 3 21.05 -42.06 -7.31
N SER A 4 20.33 -43.05 -6.77
CA SER A 4 18.92 -43.30 -7.07
C SER A 4 18.19 -41.96 -7.01
N GLN A 5 17.78 -41.45 -8.18
CA GLN A 5 16.82 -40.36 -8.27
C GLN A 5 15.59 -40.84 -7.51
N ARG A 6 15.36 -40.32 -6.30
CA ARG A 6 14.15 -40.61 -5.53
C ARG A 6 12.96 -40.36 -6.45
N HIS A 7 12.27 -41.41 -6.86
CA HIS A 7 11.17 -41.30 -7.81
C HIS A 7 10.19 -40.23 -7.34
N ARG A 8 10.18 -39.17 -8.14
CA ARG A 8 9.29 -38.03 -8.13
C ARG A 8 7.95 -38.53 -8.64
N SER A 9 7.05 -38.93 -7.73
CA SER A 9 5.75 -39.51 -8.08
C SER A 9 4.60 -38.49 -7.94
N PRO A 10 3.56 -38.53 -8.79
CA PRO A 10 2.38 -37.65 -8.68
C PRO A 10 1.75 -37.60 -7.29
N ALA A 11 1.65 -38.74 -6.60
CA ALA A 11 1.10 -38.81 -5.24
C ALA A 11 1.90 -38.00 -4.19
N LYS A 12 3.23 -37.97 -4.32
CA LYS A 12 4.09 -37.18 -3.42
C LYS A 12 3.98 -35.68 -3.72
N LEU A 13 3.87 -35.30 -4.99
CA LEU A 13 3.62 -33.91 -5.37
C LEU A 13 2.25 -33.45 -4.88
N ALA A 14 1.21 -34.28 -5.02
CA ALA A 14 -0.14 -34.02 -4.51
C ALA A 14 -0.14 -33.77 -2.98
N ALA A 15 0.49 -34.66 -2.21
CA ALA A 15 0.61 -34.53 -0.76
C ALA A 15 1.39 -33.26 -0.37
N TRP A 16 2.42 -32.90 -1.14
CA TRP A 16 3.21 -31.72 -0.85
C TRP A 16 2.46 -30.43 -1.18
N LEU A 17 1.77 -30.36 -2.32
CA LEU A 17 0.86 -29.27 -2.68
C LEU A 17 -0.22 -29.10 -1.60
N GLN A 18 -0.83 -30.18 -1.13
CA GLN A 18 -1.85 -30.12 -0.07
C GLN A 18 -1.30 -29.53 1.23
N LYS A 19 -0.09 -29.90 1.64
CA LYS A 19 0.59 -29.32 2.82
C LYS A 19 0.84 -27.81 2.66
N VAL A 20 1.23 -27.39 1.46
CA VAL A 20 1.51 -25.97 1.14
C VAL A 20 0.21 -25.16 1.11
N MET A 21 -0.84 -25.70 0.50
CA MET A 21 -2.16 -25.11 0.48
C MET A 21 -2.72 -24.97 1.90
N ALA A 22 -2.59 -26.01 2.75
CA ALA A 22 -3.01 -25.95 4.15
C ALA A 22 -2.29 -24.84 4.93
N ARG A 23 -0.99 -24.62 4.67
CA ARG A 23 -0.24 -23.52 5.27
C ARG A 23 -0.75 -22.16 4.79
N ALA A 24 -1.00 -22.00 3.48
CA ALA A 24 -1.57 -20.77 2.93
C ALA A 24 -2.98 -20.48 3.48
N ILE A 25 -3.80 -21.52 3.68
CA ILE A 25 -5.13 -21.44 4.31
C ILE A 25 -5.02 -21.01 5.77
N ALA A 26 -4.04 -21.51 6.53
CA ALA A 26 -3.83 -21.14 7.93
C ALA A 26 -3.59 -19.63 8.12
N HIS A 27 -3.17 -18.90 7.08
CA HIS A 27 -3.00 -17.45 7.11
C HIS A 27 -4.27 -16.64 6.80
N LEU A 28 -5.39 -17.28 6.42
CA LEU A 28 -6.66 -16.61 6.14
C LEU A 28 -7.20 -15.74 7.29
N PRO A 29 -7.13 -16.16 8.57
CA PRO A 29 -7.57 -15.32 9.69
C PRO A 29 -6.74 -14.02 9.79
N ALA A 30 -5.41 -14.15 9.65
CA ALA A 30 -4.50 -13.00 9.67
C ALA A 30 -4.76 -12.04 8.50
N LEU A 31 -5.01 -12.57 7.30
CA LEU A 31 -5.38 -11.78 6.11
C LEU A 31 -6.70 -11.03 6.29
N SER A 32 -7.68 -11.66 6.92
CA SER A 32 -8.99 -11.05 7.19
C SER A 32 -8.88 -9.93 8.22
N SER A 33 -8.08 -10.14 9.28
CA SER A 33 -7.76 -9.12 10.26
C SER A 33 -6.97 -7.96 9.64
N MET A 34 -5.98 -8.26 8.80
CA MET A 34 -5.14 -7.26 8.13
C MET A 34 -5.94 -6.37 7.19
N GLY A 35 -6.84 -6.92 6.36
CA GLY A 35 -7.71 -6.12 5.50
C GLY A 35 -8.62 -5.18 6.30
N GLY A 36 -9.18 -5.66 7.41
CA GLY A 36 -9.95 -4.85 8.35
C GLY A 36 -9.11 -3.79 9.03
N GLN A 37 -7.90 -4.12 9.48
CA GLN A 37 -6.97 -3.20 10.14
C GLN A 37 -6.46 -2.12 9.19
N VAL A 38 -6.09 -2.44 7.95
CA VAL A 38 -5.68 -1.44 6.95
C VAL A 38 -6.82 -0.46 6.67
N HIS A 39 -8.06 -0.96 6.57
CA HIS A 39 -9.24 -0.11 6.34
C HIS A 39 -9.67 0.70 7.58
N GLN A 40 -9.62 0.10 8.77
CA GLN A 40 -9.96 0.76 10.05
C GLN A 40 -8.90 1.77 10.48
N HIS A 41 -7.63 1.53 10.13
CA HIS A 41 -6.56 2.48 10.36
C HIS A 41 -6.55 3.54 9.26
N ALA A 42 -7.63 4.33 9.19
CA ALA A 42 -7.72 5.62 8.48
C ALA A 42 -6.52 6.55 8.82
N SER A 43 -5.87 6.30 9.95
CA SER A 43 -4.58 6.87 10.38
C SER A 43 -3.38 6.62 9.45
N TRP A 44 -3.45 5.61 8.58
CA TRP A 44 -2.53 5.44 7.46
C TRP A 44 -2.94 6.31 6.27
N HIS A 45 -4.21 6.67 6.13
CA HIS A 45 -4.65 7.48 5.00
C HIS A 45 -4.06 8.88 5.13
N ALA A 46 -3.14 9.18 4.22
CA ALA A 46 -2.63 10.52 4.04
C ALA A 46 -3.74 11.48 3.56
N ALA A 47 -4.91 10.99 3.14
CA ALA A 47 -6.05 11.76 2.62
C ALA A 47 -6.41 13.01 3.46
N GLY A 48 -6.45 12.90 4.79
CA GLY A 48 -6.73 14.05 5.66
C GLY A 48 -5.63 15.10 5.65
N LEU A 49 -4.37 14.68 5.57
CA LEU A 49 -3.23 15.57 5.38
C LEU A 49 -3.17 16.10 3.94
N GLU A 50 -3.43 15.25 2.95
CA GLU A 50 -3.47 15.56 1.53
C GLU A 50 -4.45 16.69 1.25
N SER A 51 -5.69 16.60 1.76
CA SER A 51 -6.69 17.65 1.60
C SER A 51 -6.19 19.00 2.15
N HIS A 52 -5.62 19.02 3.35
CA HIS A 52 -5.09 20.26 3.92
C HIS A 52 -3.87 20.80 3.13
N LEU A 53 -2.95 19.93 2.70
CA LEU A 53 -1.80 20.30 1.89
C LEU A 53 -2.23 20.79 0.50
N HIS A 54 -3.27 20.20 -0.07
CA HIS A 54 -3.83 20.58 -1.36
C HIS A 54 -4.48 21.96 -1.28
N THR A 55 -5.37 22.19 -0.31
CA THR A 55 -5.97 23.52 -0.09
C THR A 55 -4.90 24.59 0.19
N LEU A 56 -3.86 24.24 0.95
CA LEU A 56 -2.73 25.15 1.18
C LEU A 56 -1.95 25.41 -0.12
N HIS A 57 -1.66 24.37 -0.90
CA HIS A 57 -0.97 24.49 -2.19
C HIS A 57 -1.74 25.37 -3.18
N GLU A 58 -3.06 25.18 -3.30
CA GLU A 58 -3.94 26.03 -4.09
C GLU A 58 -3.89 27.48 -3.60
N SER A 59 -3.99 27.69 -2.28
CA SER A 59 -3.92 29.02 -1.68
C SER A 59 -2.57 29.72 -1.96
N LEU A 60 -1.46 28.98 -1.89
CA LEU A 60 -0.11 29.48 -2.17
C LEU A 60 0.07 29.81 -3.66
N THR A 61 -0.55 29.02 -4.54
CA THR A 61 -0.43 29.16 -6.02
C THR A 61 -1.31 30.30 -6.54
N ALA A 62 -2.52 30.46 -6.01
CA ALA A 62 -3.47 31.49 -6.41
C ALA A 62 -3.08 32.91 -5.94
N LEU A 63 -2.11 33.00 -5.02
CA LEU A 63 -1.69 34.26 -4.44
C LEU A 63 -0.65 34.96 -5.31
N GLU A 64 -1.12 35.87 -6.16
CA GLU A 64 -0.29 36.86 -6.81
C GLU A 64 -0.16 38.09 -5.90
N TRP A 65 1.06 38.36 -5.44
CA TRP A 65 1.40 39.61 -4.76
C TRP A 65 1.65 40.64 -5.86
N GLY A 66 0.56 41.27 -6.32
CA GLY A 66 0.54 42.18 -7.46
C GLY A 66 1.38 43.44 -7.26
N ALA A 67 1.89 43.96 -8.38
CA ALA A 67 2.74 45.15 -8.48
C ALA A 67 2.10 46.39 -7.83
N ARG A 68 2.95 47.38 -7.48
CA ARG A 68 2.53 48.67 -6.90
C ARG A 68 1.33 49.25 -7.68
N TRP A 69 0.19 49.38 -7.01
CA TRP A 69 -1.00 50.06 -7.52
C TRP A 69 -0.94 51.53 -7.08
N PRO A 70 -0.69 52.49 -7.98
CA PRO A 70 -0.74 53.90 -7.62
C PRO A 70 -2.19 54.38 -7.50
N GLY A 71 -2.50 55.15 -6.45
CA GLY A 71 -3.76 55.92 -6.36
C GLY A 71 -4.89 55.20 -5.61
N PRO A 72 -6.17 55.56 -5.84
CA PRO A 72 -7.32 55.09 -5.05
C PRO A 72 -7.54 53.56 -5.12
N GLU A 73 -7.06 52.92 -6.18
CA GLU A 73 -7.05 51.46 -6.35
C GLU A 73 -6.15 50.76 -5.31
N GLU A 74 -5.24 51.48 -4.67
CA GLU A 74 -4.35 50.95 -3.63
C GLU A 74 -5.12 50.46 -2.39
N ALA A 75 -6.16 51.18 -1.97
CA ALA A 75 -6.96 50.79 -0.80
C ALA A 75 -7.78 49.52 -1.06
N GLU A 76 -8.37 49.40 -2.25
CA GLU A 76 -9.11 48.21 -2.69
C GLU A 76 -8.18 47.01 -2.88
N ALA A 77 -7.04 47.21 -3.55
CA ALA A 77 -5.99 46.21 -3.69
C ALA A 77 -5.47 45.72 -2.32
N ARG A 78 -5.33 46.62 -1.33
CA ARG A 78 -4.97 46.27 0.06
C ARG A 78 -6.05 45.44 0.76
N GLY A 79 -7.33 45.78 0.61
CA GLY A 79 -8.43 44.99 1.17
C GLY A 79 -8.45 43.55 0.62
N HIS A 80 -8.20 43.40 -0.67
CA HIS A 80 -8.02 42.09 -1.30
C HIS A 80 -6.76 41.36 -0.81
N LEU A 81 -5.66 42.07 -0.58
CA LEU A 81 -4.43 41.50 -0.03
C LEU A 81 -4.60 41.00 1.41
N GLY A 82 -5.27 41.78 2.27
CA GLY A 82 -5.54 41.42 3.66
C GLY A 82 -6.42 40.17 3.77
N SER A 83 -7.54 40.13 3.05
CA SER A 83 -8.43 38.96 3.02
C SER A 83 -7.74 37.69 2.51
N ARG A 84 -6.92 37.79 1.45
CA ARG A 84 -6.13 36.66 0.95
C ARG A 84 -5.04 36.21 1.93
N ALA A 85 -4.39 37.16 2.62
CA ALA A 85 -3.39 36.87 3.64
C ALA A 85 -4.00 36.15 4.86
N GLU A 86 -5.19 36.56 5.30
CA GLU A 86 -5.95 35.86 6.35
C GLU A 86 -6.34 34.45 5.93
N GLN A 87 -6.87 34.28 4.71
CA GLN A 87 -7.22 32.97 4.17
C GLN A 87 -5.99 32.04 4.10
N LEU A 88 -4.85 32.56 3.61
CA LEU A 88 -3.62 31.79 3.56
C LEU A 88 -3.12 31.41 4.96
N ARG A 89 -3.19 32.32 5.93
CA ARG A 89 -2.85 32.03 7.33
C ARG A 89 -3.72 30.91 7.89
N ALA A 90 -5.04 31.00 7.71
CA ALA A 90 -5.98 29.98 8.15
C ALA A 90 -5.73 28.61 7.49
N SER A 91 -5.40 28.58 6.19
CA SER A 91 -5.02 27.35 5.49
C SER A 91 -3.70 26.76 6.01
N ALA A 92 -2.70 27.60 6.29
CA ALA A 92 -1.42 27.16 6.84
C ALA A 92 -1.57 26.60 8.27
N GLU A 93 -2.37 27.24 9.12
CA GLU A 93 -2.68 26.76 10.47
C GLU A 93 -3.42 25.41 10.44
N ARG A 94 -4.41 25.26 9.55
CA ARG A 94 -5.09 23.97 9.33
C ARG A 94 -4.15 22.88 8.85
N ALA A 95 -3.23 23.20 7.94
CA ALA A 95 -2.22 22.25 7.49
C ALA A 95 -1.28 21.80 8.63
N VAL A 96 -0.89 22.70 9.54
CA VAL A 96 -0.10 22.35 10.73
C VAL A 96 -0.87 21.44 11.68
N SER A 97 -2.13 21.78 11.98
CA SER A 97 -2.98 20.94 12.84
C SER A 97 -3.26 19.56 12.23
N GLY A 98 -3.52 19.53 10.92
CA GLY A 98 -3.67 18.30 10.16
C GLY A 98 -2.41 17.44 10.15
N ALA A 99 -1.23 18.07 10.05
CA ALA A 99 0.07 17.42 10.16
C ALA A 99 0.27 16.76 11.54
N ASP A 100 -0.07 17.45 12.63
CA ASP A 100 0.02 16.87 13.98
C ASP A 100 -0.90 15.66 14.14
N THR A 101 -2.14 15.80 13.66
CA THR A 101 -3.11 14.71 13.65
C THR A 101 -2.58 13.50 12.86
N PHE A 102 -2.00 13.74 11.68
CA PHE A 102 -1.38 12.68 10.87
C PHE A 102 -0.21 12.02 11.59
N LEU A 103 0.73 12.78 12.17
CA LEU A 103 1.91 12.23 12.84
C LEU A 103 1.52 11.33 14.02
N GLN A 104 0.62 11.80 14.87
CA GLN A 104 0.12 11.04 16.03
C GLN A 104 -0.57 9.75 15.58
N ARG A 105 -1.48 9.85 14.61
CA ARG A 105 -2.22 8.70 14.07
C ARG A 105 -1.30 7.69 13.39
N SER A 106 -0.35 8.18 12.59
CA SER A 106 0.61 7.38 11.84
C SER A 106 1.47 6.54 12.78
N GLU A 107 1.96 7.13 13.88
CA GLU A 107 2.75 6.42 14.90
C GLU A 107 2.01 5.24 15.51
N VAL A 108 0.77 5.46 15.99
CA VAL A 108 -0.08 4.40 16.57
C VAL A 108 -0.31 3.28 15.57
N ALA A 109 -0.60 3.62 14.33
CA ALA A 109 -0.90 2.63 13.30
C ALA A 109 0.34 1.85 12.85
N ALA A 110 1.52 2.49 12.78
CA ALA A 110 2.77 1.77 12.51
C ALA A 110 3.12 0.76 13.61
N GLY A 111 2.87 1.11 14.88
CA GLY A 111 3.06 0.19 16.00
C GLY A 111 2.16 -1.04 15.96
N ARG A 112 0.98 -0.96 15.33
CA ARG A 112 0.01 -2.07 15.23
C ARG A 112 0.13 -2.86 13.94
N LEU A 113 0.16 -2.18 12.80
CA LEU A 113 0.09 -2.81 11.48
C LEU A 113 1.47 -3.26 10.96
N GLY A 114 2.55 -2.58 11.37
CA GLY A 114 3.92 -2.93 10.95
C GLY A 114 4.32 -4.37 11.31
N PRO A 115 4.17 -4.81 12.58
CA PRO A 115 4.45 -6.19 12.98
C PRO A 115 3.60 -7.22 12.23
N ALA A 116 2.30 -6.96 12.06
CA ALA A 116 1.38 -7.86 11.36
C ALA A 116 1.78 -8.05 9.89
N LEU A 117 2.18 -6.98 9.20
CA LEU A 117 2.69 -7.05 7.83
C LEU A 117 4.02 -7.80 7.75
N LEU A 118 4.92 -7.60 8.72
CA LEU A 118 6.20 -8.30 8.76
C LEU A 118 6.03 -9.81 8.96
N GLU A 119 5.19 -10.23 9.92
CA GLU A 119 4.86 -11.63 10.15
C GLU A 119 4.24 -12.27 8.89
N PHE A 120 3.32 -11.55 8.24
CA PHE A 120 2.72 -11.97 6.98
C PHE A 120 3.79 -12.17 5.88
N VAL A 121 4.68 -11.20 5.68
CA VAL A 121 5.74 -11.26 4.66
C VAL A 121 6.66 -12.45 4.90
N GLN A 122 7.08 -12.67 6.14
CA GLN A 122 7.95 -13.79 6.50
C GLN A 122 7.25 -15.14 6.25
N ALA A 123 5.96 -15.23 6.57
CA ALA A 123 5.18 -16.44 6.34
C ALA A 123 5.05 -16.81 4.87
N PHE A 124 4.84 -15.81 3.99
CA PHE A 124 4.64 -16.04 2.56
C PHE A 124 5.94 -16.10 1.73
N ARG A 125 7.07 -15.57 2.19
CA ARG A 125 8.38 -15.78 1.52
C ARG A 125 8.77 -17.26 1.42
N VAL A 126 8.33 -18.09 2.35
CA VAL A 126 8.56 -19.53 2.31
C VAL A 126 7.74 -20.20 1.20
N LEU A 127 6.63 -19.58 0.76
CA LEU A 127 5.75 -20.10 -0.28
C LEU A 127 6.42 -20.08 -1.66
N GLU A 128 7.11 -18.99 -2.00
CA GLU A 128 7.77 -18.77 -3.29
C GLU A 128 8.66 -19.95 -3.71
N LYS A 129 9.68 -20.26 -2.88
CA LYS A 129 10.62 -21.37 -3.14
C LYS A 129 9.93 -22.72 -3.29
N VAL A 130 8.81 -22.91 -2.58
CA VAL A 130 8.08 -24.17 -2.62
C VAL A 130 7.20 -24.25 -3.87
N VAL A 131 6.58 -23.15 -4.28
CA VAL A 131 5.80 -23.06 -5.52
C VAL A 131 6.69 -23.23 -6.75
N GLU A 132 7.86 -22.60 -6.79
CA GLU A 132 8.86 -22.79 -7.85
C GLU A 132 9.26 -24.25 -7.99
N ARG A 133 9.63 -24.88 -6.87
CA ARG A 133 10.04 -26.29 -6.86
C ARG A 133 8.90 -27.26 -7.19
N CYS A 134 7.65 -26.91 -6.86
CA CYS A 134 6.49 -27.67 -7.33
C CYS A 134 6.31 -27.53 -8.85
N GLY A 135 6.58 -26.36 -9.42
CA GLY A 135 6.58 -26.12 -10.86
C GLY A 135 7.64 -26.95 -11.60
N GLU A 136 8.88 -26.93 -11.13
CA GLU A 136 9.97 -27.76 -11.67
C GLU A 136 9.61 -29.24 -11.65
N TRP A 137 9.07 -29.71 -10.52
CA TRP A 137 8.64 -31.10 -10.40
C TRP A 137 7.46 -31.43 -11.32
N MET A 138 6.51 -30.51 -11.50
CA MET A 138 5.41 -30.69 -12.45
C MET A 138 5.93 -30.88 -13.89
N LEU A 139 6.87 -30.04 -14.33
CA LEU A 139 7.47 -30.13 -15.67
C LEU A 139 8.16 -31.49 -15.89
N GLU A 140 8.94 -31.95 -14.91
CA GLU A 140 9.60 -33.27 -14.98
C GLU A 140 8.59 -34.43 -15.07
N LEU A 141 7.43 -34.33 -14.40
CA LEU A 141 6.37 -35.34 -14.50
C LEU A 141 5.71 -35.34 -15.88
N GLU A 142 5.48 -34.15 -16.46
CA GLU A 142 4.91 -33.99 -17.80
C GLU A 142 5.84 -34.56 -18.89
N GLU A 143 7.14 -34.28 -18.78
CA GLU A 143 8.16 -34.85 -19.68
C GLU A 143 8.24 -36.38 -19.56
N GLY A 144 8.08 -36.92 -18.35
CA GLY A 144 7.99 -38.36 -18.11
C GLY A 144 6.74 -38.97 -18.74
N LEU A 145 5.60 -38.28 -18.65
CA LEU A 145 4.32 -38.75 -19.19
C LEU A 145 4.27 -38.76 -20.71
N ALA A 146 4.89 -37.78 -21.36
CA ALA A 146 4.99 -37.74 -22.82
C ALA A 146 5.66 -39.01 -23.40
N ARG A 147 6.39 -39.78 -22.56
CA ARG A 147 7.06 -41.03 -22.91
C ARG A 147 6.23 -42.29 -22.57
N SER A 148 5.21 -42.18 -21.73
CA SER A 148 4.35 -43.28 -21.28
C SER A 148 2.88 -42.85 -21.37
N PHE A 149 2.21 -43.16 -22.48
CA PHE A 149 0.81 -42.81 -22.74
C PHE A 149 -0.15 -43.46 -21.72
N ASP A 150 -0.30 -42.83 -20.54
CA ASP A 150 -1.20 -43.25 -19.47
C ASP A 150 -2.26 -42.16 -19.23
N ALA A 151 -3.52 -42.48 -19.55
CA ALA A 151 -4.65 -41.57 -19.45
C ALA A 151 -5.03 -41.23 -18.00
N GLU A 152 -4.89 -42.17 -17.06
CA GLU A 152 -5.25 -41.97 -15.64
C GLU A 152 -4.25 -41.01 -14.98
N VAL A 153 -2.97 -41.10 -15.37
CA VAL A 153 -1.94 -40.18 -14.89
C VAL A 153 -2.07 -38.80 -15.55
N SER A 154 -2.57 -38.72 -16.80
CA SER A 154 -2.86 -37.46 -17.49
C SER A 154 -3.96 -36.65 -16.79
N GLU A 155 -5.04 -37.29 -16.38
CA GLU A 155 -6.13 -36.62 -15.63
C GLU A 155 -5.63 -36.09 -14.28
N ARG A 156 -4.89 -36.92 -13.52
CA ARG A 156 -4.26 -36.49 -12.26
C ARG A 156 -3.27 -35.34 -12.46
N LEU A 157 -2.54 -35.30 -13.57
CA LEU A 157 -1.65 -34.19 -13.89
C LEU A 157 -2.42 -32.89 -14.17
N SER A 158 -3.57 -32.96 -14.84
CA SER A 158 -4.42 -31.78 -15.08
C SER A 158 -4.94 -31.17 -13.76
N GLU A 159 -5.28 -32.00 -12.77
CA GLU A 159 -5.68 -31.54 -11.45
C GLU A 159 -4.50 -30.90 -10.70
N LEU A 160 -3.32 -31.52 -10.73
CA LEU A 160 -2.11 -30.96 -10.12
C LEU A 160 -1.70 -29.63 -10.76
N ARG A 161 -1.86 -29.48 -12.09
CA ARG A 161 -1.69 -28.20 -12.81
C ARG A 161 -2.62 -27.12 -12.27
N SER A 162 -3.90 -27.43 -12.11
CA SER A 162 -4.89 -26.48 -11.60
C SER A 162 -4.55 -26.02 -10.17
N ARG A 163 -4.20 -26.96 -9.28
CA ARG A 163 -3.78 -26.66 -7.90
C ARG A 163 -2.51 -25.81 -7.85
N LEU A 164 -1.52 -26.13 -8.69
CA LEU A 164 -0.28 -25.35 -8.80
C LEU A 164 -0.54 -23.96 -9.37
N ALA A 165 -1.39 -23.82 -10.38
CA ALA A 165 -1.76 -22.52 -10.96
C ALA A 165 -2.42 -21.61 -9.91
N LEU A 166 -3.31 -22.15 -9.08
CA LEU A 166 -3.91 -21.42 -7.97
C LEU A 166 -2.86 -21.00 -6.92
N LEU A 167 -1.92 -21.89 -6.56
CA LEU A 167 -0.82 -21.54 -5.66
C LEU A 167 0.12 -20.47 -6.24
N GLN A 168 0.43 -20.51 -7.54
CA GLN A 168 1.18 -19.47 -8.23
C GLN A 168 0.44 -18.13 -8.25
N ALA A 169 -0.89 -18.13 -8.29
CA ALA A 169 -1.70 -16.92 -8.18
C ALA A 169 -1.71 -16.37 -6.75
N VAL A 170 -1.70 -17.24 -5.73
CA VAL A 170 -1.54 -16.86 -4.32
C VAL A 170 -0.15 -16.24 -4.09
N ASP A 171 0.90 -16.91 -4.56
CA ASP A 171 2.29 -16.42 -4.48
C ASP A 171 2.45 -15.03 -5.10
N ARG A 172 1.95 -14.83 -6.33
CA ARG A 172 1.99 -13.53 -7.02
C ARG A 172 1.32 -12.41 -6.21
N SER A 173 0.14 -12.66 -5.63
CA SER A 173 -0.51 -11.64 -4.80
C SER A 173 0.21 -11.41 -3.48
N ALA A 174 0.79 -12.45 -2.86
CA ALA A 174 1.59 -12.27 -1.67
C ALA A 174 2.84 -11.41 -1.93
N ARG A 175 3.51 -11.58 -3.08
CA ARG A 175 4.62 -10.72 -3.51
C ARG A 175 4.17 -9.27 -3.75
N ASN A 176 3.00 -9.05 -4.35
CA ASN A 176 2.45 -7.70 -4.51
C ASN A 176 2.19 -7.03 -3.15
N VAL A 177 1.54 -7.74 -2.22
CA VAL A 177 1.28 -7.25 -0.85
C VAL A 177 2.59 -6.90 -0.15
N HIS A 178 3.61 -7.75 -0.26
CA HIS A 178 4.94 -7.52 0.30
C HIS A 178 5.61 -6.26 -0.28
N ALA A 179 5.64 -6.12 -1.61
CA ALA A 179 6.23 -4.95 -2.27
C ALA A 179 5.53 -3.63 -1.85
N LEU A 180 4.20 -3.67 -1.67
CA LEU A 180 3.43 -2.53 -1.20
C LEU A 180 3.69 -2.22 0.28
N ALA A 181 3.79 -3.24 1.13
CA ALA A 181 4.15 -3.09 2.53
C ALA A 181 5.54 -2.45 2.68
N ASP A 182 6.55 -2.92 1.92
CA ASP A 182 7.90 -2.35 1.92
C ASP A 182 7.90 -0.89 1.43
N SER A 183 7.17 -0.61 0.35
CA SER A 183 7.01 0.75 -0.17
C SER A 183 6.43 1.70 0.89
N LEU A 184 5.41 1.24 1.62
CA LEU A 184 4.78 2.03 2.69
C LEU A 184 5.70 2.21 3.90
N ALA A 185 6.42 1.15 4.29
CA ALA A 185 7.41 1.20 5.38
C ALA A 185 8.52 2.23 5.09
N VAL A 186 8.90 2.40 3.83
CA VAL A 186 9.89 3.41 3.39
C VAL A 186 9.28 4.79 3.20
N THR A 187 8.07 4.90 2.65
CA THR A 187 7.47 6.20 2.29
C THR A 187 6.92 6.94 3.51
N ARG A 188 6.32 6.22 4.46
CA ARG A 188 5.76 6.80 5.69
C ARG A 188 6.77 7.63 6.49
N PRO A 189 7.96 7.12 6.87
CA PRO A 189 8.92 7.91 7.65
C PRO A 189 9.41 9.13 6.87
N LYS A 190 9.57 9.04 5.53
CA LYS A 190 9.93 10.19 4.69
C LYS A 190 8.86 11.28 4.71
N LEU A 191 7.58 10.90 4.61
CA LEU A 191 6.47 11.83 4.71
C LEU A 191 6.41 12.46 6.11
N ALA A 192 6.50 11.65 7.17
CA ALA A 192 6.51 12.13 8.54
C ALA A 192 7.66 13.12 8.81
N GLU A 193 8.86 12.80 8.31
CA GLU A 193 10.03 13.67 8.41
C GLU A 193 9.83 14.98 7.63
N ALA A 194 9.37 14.91 6.37
CA ALA A 194 9.11 16.10 5.55
C ALA A 194 8.07 17.01 6.22
N VAL A 195 7.01 16.43 6.77
CA VAL A 195 5.97 17.15 7.49
C VAL A 195 6.54 17.82 8.75
N GLN A 196 7.24 17.06 9.59
CA GLN A 196 7.74 17.54 10.88
C GLN A 196 8.89 18.55 10.73
N ARG A 197 9.82 18.32 9.79
CA ARG A 197 11.05 19.11 9.67
C ARG A 197 10.98 20.22 8.63
N LYS A 198 10.04 20.16 7.68
CA LYS A 198 9.98 21.12 6.57
C LYS A 198 8.64 21.84 6.48
N VAL A 199 7.53 21.11 6.36
CA VAL A 199 6.20 21.72 6.18
C VAL A 199 5.81 22.55 7.40
N LYS A 200 5.85 21.96 8.60
CA LYS A 200 5.46 22.68 9.83
C LYS A 200 6.27 23.95 10.07
N PRO A 201 7.63 23.92 10.04
CA PRO A 201 8.42 25.14 10.18
C PRO A 201 8.16 26.18 9.09
N SER A 202 7.99 25.75 7.84
CA SER A 202 7.71 26.67 6.73
C SER A 202 6.35 27.35 6.88
N CYS A 203 5.33 26.59 7.29
CA CYS A 203 4.00 27.14 7.56
C CYS A 203 4.02 28.08 8.78
N ALA A 204 4.75 27.73 9.84
CA ALA A 204 4.90 28.61 11.01
C ALA A 204 5.62 29.93 10.65
N SER A 205 6.70 29.85 9.87
CA SER A 205 7.41 31.02 9.33
C SER A 205 6.47 31.89 8.48
N LEU A 206 5.71 31.26 7.56
CA LEU A 206 4.73 31.94 6.74
C LEU A 206 3.65 32.64 7.58
N CYS A 207 3.04 31.94 8.55
CA CYS A 207 2.05 32.52 9.45
C CYS A 207 2.60 33.72 10.22
N SER A 208 3.82 33.62 10.75
CA SER A 208 4.44 34.72 11.50
C SER A 208 4.62 35.97 10.64
N ARG A 209 4.99 35.80 9.36
CA ARG A 209 5.17 36.91 8.41
C ARG A 209 3.85 37.47 7.92
N LEU A 210 2.83 36.61 7.75
CA LEU A 210 1.47 37.05 7.43
C LEU A 210 0.87 37.88 8.57
N VAL A 211 1.12 37.52 9.83
CA VAL A 211 0.69 38.33 10.99
C VAL A 211 1.29 39.73 10.94
N LEU A 212 2.59 39.85 10.66
CA LEU A 212 3.26 41.16 10.52
C LEU A 212 2.66 42.00 9.39
N LEU A 213 2.29 41.35 8.28
CA LEU A 213 1.63 42.02 7.16
C LEU A 213 0.22 42.51 7.52
N LEU A 214 -0.50 41.76 8.36
CA LEU A 214 -1.87 42.07 8.77
C LEU A 214 -1.95 43.14 9.89
N GLN A 215 -0.84 43.42 10.60
CA GLN A 215 -0.83 44.32 11.77
C GLN A 215 -0.56 45.81 11.46
N GLY A 216 -0.41 46.22 10.19
CA GLY A 216 -0.05 47.61 9.82
C GLY A 216 -0.93 48.25 8.74
N PRO A 217 -1.13 49.59 8.76
CA PRO A 217 -1.90 50.31 7.74
C PRO A 217 -1.18 50.40 6.37
N LEU A 218 0.13 50.18 6.36
CA LEU A 218 1.01 50.06 5.19
C LEU A 218 2.04 48.96 5.48
N ALA A 219 1.94 47.81 4.80
CA ALA A 219 2.98 46.80 4.89
C ALA A 219 4.22 47.30 4.14
N PRO A 220 5.40 47.40 4.78
CA PRO A 220 6.60 47.82 4.09
C PRO A 220 6.97 46.81 2.99
N ASP A 221 7.62 47.28 1.92
CA ASP A 221 8.07 46.42 0.80
C ASP A 221 8.87 45.21 1.29
N SER A 222 9.63 45.37 2.38
CA SER A 222 10.39 44.31 3.04
C SER A 222 9.50 43.21 3.65
N ALA A 223 8.32 43.56 4.18
CA ALA A 223 7.35 42.59 4.69
C ALA A 223 6.72 41.79 3.54
N VAL A 224 6.36 42.45 2.44
CA VAL A 224 5.82 41.79 1.23
C VAL A 224 6.85 40.84 0.62
N HIS A 225 8.11 41.25 0.49
CA HIS A 225 9.20 40.38 0.04
C HIS A 225 9.42 39.21 1.01
N GLY A 226 9.37 39.49 2.31
CA GLY A 226 9.48 38.46 3.34
C GLY A 226 8.40 37.39 3.24
N VAL A 227 7.14 37.78 3.04
CA VAL A 227 6.03 36.84 2.84
C VAL A 227 6.19 36.07 1.53
N THR A 228 6.57 36.73 0.45
CA THR A 228 6.79 36.08 -0.85
C THR A 228 7.88 35.00 -0.79
N GLY A 229 8.98 35.28 -0.08
CA GLY A 229 10.03 34.31 0.18
C GLY A 229 9.52 33.10 0.97
N ALA A 230 8.85 33.33 2.10
CA ALA A 230 8.29 32.26 2.93
C ALA A 230 7.19 31.45 2.23
N ARG A 231 6.38 32.09 1.40
CA ARG A 231 5.39 31.44 0.53
C ARG A 231 6.07 30.46 -0.42
N SER A 232 7.15 30.91 -1.08
CA SER A 232 7.86 30.10 -2.07
C SER A 232 8.55 28.91 -1.43
N GLU A 233 9.15 29.10 -0.23
CA GLU A 233 9.68 27.99 0.57
C GLU A 233 8.58 27.00 0.98
N ALA A 234 7.48 27.48 1.56
CA ALA A 234 6.35 26.64 1.94
C ALA A 234 5.80 25.86 0.74
N GLN A 235 5.69 26.49 -0.42
CA GLN A 235 5.20 25.86 -1.65
C GLN A 235 6.06 24.66 -2.07
N ILE A 236 7.38 24.78 -2.02
CA ILE A 236 8.29 23.67 -2.36
C ILE A 236 8.04 22.48 -1.44
N TRP A 237 8.02 22.71 -0.12
CA TRP A 237 7.89 21.64 0.86
C TRP A 237 6.49 21.03 0.89
N VAL A 238 5.45 21.84 0.75
CA VAL A 238 4.06 21.37 0.63
C VAL A 238 3.88 20.51 -0.61
N THR A 239 4.44 20.90 -1.76
CA THR A 239 4.37 20.12 -3.01
C THR A 239 5.07 18.77 -2.87
N GLN A 240 6.25 18.75 -2.24
CA GLN A 240 6.98 17.51 -1.98
C GLN A 240 6.22 16.58 -1.02
N ALA A 241 5.67 17.14 0.07
CA ALA A 241 4.86 16.39 1.03
C ALA A 241 3.57 15.85 0.40
N LEU A 242 2.88 16.65 -0.42
CA LEU A 242 1.70 16.22 -1.17
C LEU A 242 2.03 15.07 -2.12
N SER A 243 3.16 15.15 -2.83
CA SER A 243 3.63 14.07 -3.71
C SER A 243 3.94 12.77 -2.96
N LEU A 244 4.40 12.85 -1.72
CA LEU A 244 4.62 11.68 -0.85
C LEU A 244 3.30 11.14 -0.29
N ALA A 245 2.38 12.01 0.11
CA ALA A 245 1.04 11.67 0.58
C ALA A 245 0.25 10.91 -0.49
N LEU A 246 0.21 11.42 -1.72
CA LEU A 246 -0.47 10.78 -2.86
C LEU A 246 0.10 9.39 -3.18
N ARG A 247 1.44 9.24 -3.17
CA ARG A 247 2.11 7.95 -3.37
C ARG A 247 1.75 6.95 -2.26
N MET A 248 1.74 7.41 -1.02
CA MET A 248 1.38 6.58 0.13
C MET A 248 -0.09 6.13 0.05
N GLN A 249 -1.00 7.02 -0.31
CA GLN A 249 -2.42 6.71 -0.52
C GLN A 249 -2.64 5.70 -1.64
N ALA A 250 -2.02 5.91 -2.80
CA ALA A 250 -2.11 4.97 -3.92
C ALA A 250 -1.60 3.56 -3.55
N SER A 251 -0.50 3.47 -2.79
CA SER A 251 0.03 2.20 -2.29
C SER A 251 -0.90 1.54 -1.27
N GLN A 252 -1.56 2.31 -0.41
CA GLN A 252 -2.53 1.78 0.57
C GLN A 252 -3.78 1.23 -0.12
N ASP A 253 -4.37 1.99 -1.04
CA ASP A 253 -5.55 1.55 -1.78
C ASP A 253 -5.25 0.26 -2.55
N ARG A 254 -4.04 0.18 -3.14
CA ARG A 254 -3.60 -1.04 -3.81
C ARG A 254 -3.35 -2.18 -2.83
N LEU A 255 -2.80 -1.91 -1.65
CA LEU A 255 -2.58 -2.92 -0.60
C LEU A 255 -3.91 -3.54 -0.16
N VAL A 256 -4.95 -2.73 0.06
CA VAL A 256 -6.30 -3.23 0.42
C VAL A 256 -6.83 -4.16 -0.67
N ARG A 257 -6.75 -3.73 -1.94
CA ARG A 257 -7.20 -4.54 -3.08
C ARG A 257 -6.43 -5.85 -3.21
N GLU A 258 -5.10 -5.82 -3.14
CA GLU A 258 -4.25 -7.02 -3.25
C GLU A 258 -4.42 -7.96 -2.07
N ALA A 259 -4.57 -7.44 -0.85
CA ALA A 259 -4.89 -8.25 0.34
C ALA A 259 -6.26 -8.93 0.21
N GLY A 260 -7.26 -8.21 -0.32
CA GLY A 260 -8.57 -8.78 -0.63
C GLY A 260 -8.51 -9.88 -1.69
N ALA A 261 -7.77 -9.65 -2.79
CA ALA A 261 -7.55 -10.64 -3.84
C ALA A 261 -6.81 -11.88 -3.31
N LEU A 262 -5.79 -11.69 -2.47
CA LEU A 262 -5.06 -12.77 -1.83
C LEU A 262 -5.96 -13.61 -0.93
N ARG A 263 -6.76 -12.96 -0.08
CA ARG A 263 -7.76 -13.63 0.77
C ARG A 263 -8.72 -14.47 -0.08
N HIS A 264 -9.26 -13.89 -1.16
CA HIS A 264 -10.16 -14.60 -2.05
C HIS A 264 -9.48 -15.85 -2.65
N ARG A 265 -8.27 -15.72 -3.20
CA ARG A 265 -7.52 -16.85 -3.77
C ARG A 265 -7.20 -17.93 -2.74
N CYS A 266 -6.79 -17.55 -1.53
CA CYS A 266 -6.58 -18.51 -0.44
C CYS A 266 -7.88 -19.25 -0.06
N SER A 267 -9.04 -18.60 -0.16
CA SER A 267 -10.35 -19.24 0.12
C SER A 267 -10.78 -20.26 -0.95
N LEU A 268 -10.17 -20.23 -2.14
CA LEU A 268 -10.40 -21.20 -3.21
C LEU A 268 -9.56 -22.48 -3.02
N LEU A 269 -8.47 -22.41 -2.25
CA LEU A 269 -7.56 -23.54 -2.03
C LEU A 269 -8.25 -24.80 -1.47
N PRO A 270 -9.18 -24.72 -0.49
CA PRO A 270 -9.90 -25.91 -0.01
C PRO A 270 -10.74 -26.61 -1.09
N ARG A 271 -11.20 -25.87 -2.10
CA ARG A 271 -12.07 -26.38 -3.17
C ARG A 271 -11.29 -26.98 -4.33
N ALA A 272 -10.06 -26.54 -4.55
CA ALA A 272 -9.19 -26.99 -5.65
C ALA A 272 -8.76 -28.47 -5.56
N GLY A 273 -9.24 -29.22 -4.55
CA GLY A 273 -9.02 -30.67 -4.44
C GLY A 273 -10.24 -31.52 -4.10
N GLN A 274 -11.43 -30.93 -3.96
CA GLN A 274 -12.65 -31.70 -3.67
C GLN A 274 -13.30 -32.30 -4.92
N ASP A 275 -12.97 -31.79 -6.10
CA ASP A 275 -13.47 -32.32 -7.37
C ASP A 275 -12.75 -33.63 -7.78
N GLY A 276 -11.47 -33.79 -7.43
CA GLY A 276 -10.73 -35.05 -7.64
C GLY A 276 -11.05 -36.16 -6.63
N ASP A 277 -11.39 -35.82 -5.38
CA ASP A 277 -11.78 -36.81 -4.36
C ASP A 277 -13.13 -37.49 -4.65
N ARG A 278 -13.98 -36.89 -5.49
CA ARG A 278 -15.22 -37.53 -6.01
C ARG A 278 -14.97 -38.52 -7.14
N LEU A 279 -13.80 -38.45 -7.77
CA LEU A 279 -13.38 -39.31 -8.88
C LEU A 279 -12.55 -40.52 -8.41
N LEU A 280 -12.28 -40.65 -7.11
CA LEU A 280 -11.74 -41.88 -6.55
C LEU A 280 -12.83 -42.96 -6.56
N PRO A 281 -12.65 -44.11 -7.24
CA PRO A 281 -13.52 -45.25 -7.00
C PRO A 281 -13.34 -45.64 -5.54
N ARG A 282 -14.43 -45.58 -4.77
CA ARG A 282 -14.52 -46.21 -3.44
C ARG A 282 -14.16 -47.68 -3.64
N LYS A 283 -12.93 -48.08 -3.33
CA LYS A 283 -12.61 -49.50 -3.14
C LYS A 283 -13.52 -50.02 -2.04
N GLY A 284 -14.42 -50.92 -2.41
CA GLY A 284 -15.24 -51.69 -1.48
C GLY A 284 -16.73 -51.65 -1.78
N LEU A 285 -17.15 -52.42 -2.78
CA LEU A 285 -18.39 -53.18 -2.67
C LEU A 285 -18.03 -54.62 -3.00
N ALA A 286 -17.99 -55.42 -1.93
CA ALA A 286 -17.99 -56.86 -2.01
C ALA A 286 -19.16 -57.33 -2.88
N THR A 287 -18.88 -58.22 -3.81
CA THR A 287 -19.88 -59.20 -4.23
C THR A 287 -19.26 -60.57 -4.01
N ALA A 288 -19.65 -61.15 -2.86
CA ALA A 288 -19.86 -62.58 -2.80
C ALA A 288 -20.93 -62.94 -3.85
N GLY A 289 -20.66 -64.02 -4.58
CA GLY A 289 -21.48 -64.60 -5.63
C GLY A 289 -20.69 -65.74 -6.25
#